data_AF-A0A9E5KN05-F1
#
_entry.id   AF-A0A9E5KN05-F1
#
_cell.length_a   1.000
_cell.length_b   1.000
_cell.length_c   1.000
_cell.angle_alpha   90.00
_cell.angle_beta   90.00
_cell.angle_gamma   90.00
#
_symmetry.space_group_name_H-M   'P 1'
#
loop_
_entity.id
_entity.type
_entity.pdbx_description
1 polymer ?
#
loop_
_entity_poly.entity_id
_entity_poly.type
_entity_poly.pdbx_seq_one_letter_code
_entity_poly.pdbx_strand_id
1 'polypeptide(L)' 'MPFRIAIVNDLAMAREALRRVVTQIPGVAIAWMANDGAEALERAKADRPD' A
#
# COMPACT_ATOMS: atom_id res chain seq x y z
N MET A 1 10.18 -13.94 -3.70
CA MET A 1 9.40 -12.72 -3.99
C MET A 1 8.75 -12.26 -2.69
N PRO A 2 8.77 -10.96 -2.35
CA PRO A 2 8.14 -10.48 -1.13
C PRO A 2 6.60 -10.51 -1.27
N PHE A 3 5.90 -10.64 -0.15
CA PHE A 3 4.44 -10.43 -0.07
C PHE A 3 4.15 -8.93 -0.25
N ARG A 4 3.32 -8.57 -1.23
CA ARG A 4 3.15 -7.19 -1.69
C ARG A 4 1.86 -6.57 -1.14
N ILE A 5 1.99 -5.60 -0.25
CA ILE A 5 0.84 -4.94 0.40
C ILE A 5 0.58 -3.57 -0.23
N ALA A 6 -0.69 -3.26 -0.47
CA ALA A 6 -1.15 -1.91 -0.80
C ALA A 6 -1.75 -1.19 0.42
N ILE A 7 -1.55 0.12 0.51
CA ILE A 7 -2.09 0.95 1.61
C ILE A 7 -3.08 1.97 1.04
N VAL A 8 -4.32 1.95 1.53
CA VAL A 8 -5.36 2.92 1.17
C VAL A 8 -5.84 3.62 2.43
N ASN A 9 -5.66 4.93 2.49
CA ASN A 9 -6.15 5.76 3.60
C ASN A 9 -6.20 7.22 3.10
N ASP A 10 -7.14 8.03 3.54
CA ASP A 10 -7.31 9.43 3.15
C ASP A 10 -6.40 10.39 3.93
N LEU A 11 -6.01 10.02 5.15
CA LEU A 11 -5.07 10.78 5.98
C LEU A 11 -3.61 10.47 5.60
N ALA A 12 -2.90 11.50 5.10
CA ALA A 12 -1.50 11.38 4.69
C ALA A 12 -0.58 10.86 5.81
N MET A 13 -0.80 11.33 7.04
CA MET A 13 -0.04 10.85 8.20
C MET A 13 -0.26 9.36 8.49
N ALA A 14 -1.48 8.87 8.34
CA ALA A 14 -1.80 7.47 8.57
C ALA A 14 -1.18 6.57 7.47
N ARG A 15 -1.23 6.99 6.20
CA ARG A 15 -0.54 6.27 5.11
C ARG A 15 0.95 6.11 5.37
N GLU A 16 1.62 7.18 5.78
CA GLU A 16 3.06 7.15 6.05
C GLU A 16 3.39 6.33 7.31
N ALA A 17 2.57 6.42 8.35
CA ALA A 17 2.72 5.59 9.55
C ALA A 17 2.61 4.09 9.20
N LEU A 18 1.59 3.71 8.42
CA LEU A 18 1.41 2.34 7.96
C LEU A 18 2.56 1.88 7.05
N ARG A 19 3.04 2.74 6.14
CA ARG A 19 4.18 2.43 5.27
C ARG A 19 5.42 2.06 6.11
N ARG A 20 5.72 2.83 7.15
CA ARG A 20 6.86 2.56 8.05
C ARG A 20 6.72 1.21 8.74
N VAL A 21 5.55 0.91 9.32
CA VAL A 21 5.29 -0.37 9.98
C VAL A 21 5.43 -1.54 9.00
N VAL A 22 4.84 -1.43 7.81
CA VAL A 22 4.89 -2.48 6.80
C VAL A 22 6.32 -2.73 6.31
N THR A 23 7.13 -1.67 6.10
CA THR A 23 8.54 -1.82 5.68
C THR A 23 9.45 -2.48 6.72
N GLN A 24 8.99 -2.61 7.97
CA GLN A 24 9.73 -3.32 9.02
C GLN A 24 9.44 -4.82 9.03
N ILE A 25 8.44 -5.30 8.28
CA ILE A 25 8.08 -6.72 8.23
C ILE A 25 9.04 -7.46 7.27
N PRO A 26 9.81 -8.45 7.74
CA PRO A 26 10.68 -9.23 6.87
C PRO A 26 9.88 -9.94 5.77
N GLY A 27 10.33 -9.83 4.52
CA GLY A 27 9.70 -10.51 3.38
C GLY A 27 8.45 -9.82 2.84
N VAL A 28 8.12 -8.60 3.28
CA VAL A 28 7.02 -7.79 2.75
C VAL A 28 7.55 -6.60 1.94
N ALA A 29 6.81 -6.18 0.93
CA ALA A 29 7.08 -4.96 0.16
C ALA A 29 5.80 -4.14 -0.03
N ILE A 30 5.95 -2.83 -0.21
CA ILE A 30 4.85 -1.95 -0.61
C ILE A 30 4.64 -2.09 -2.11
N ALA A 31 3.43 -2.46 -2.53
CA ALA A 31 3.03 -2.42 -3.93
C ALA A 31 2.82 -0.97 -4.38
N TRP A 32 1.95 -0.25 -3.66
CA TRP A 32 1.60 1.14 -3.91
C TRP A 32 0.79 1.69 -2.73
N MET A 33 0.56 3.00 -2.73
CA MET A 33 -0.32 3.68 -1.79
C MET A 33 -1.37 4.49 -2.55
N ALA A 34 -2.56 4.65 -2.00
CA ALA A 34 -3.65 5.44 -2.57
C ALA A 34 -4.30 6.32 -1.49
N ASN A 35 -4.76 7.50 -1.90
CA ASN A 35 -5.41 8.47 -1.03
C ASN A 35 -6.91 8.22 -0.91
N ASP A 36 -7.50 7.49 -1.85
CA ASP A 36 -8.91 7.16 -1.86
C ASP A 36 -9.19 5.83 -2.59
N GLY A 37 -10.45 5.41 -2.59
CA GLY A 37 -10.87 4.16 -3.22
C GLY A 37 -10.82 4.19 -4.75
N ALA A 38 -10.99 5.34 -5.40
CA ALA A 38 -10.95 5.43 -6.85
C ALA A 38 -9.51 5.22 -7.36
N GLU A 39 -8.55 5.90 -6.72
CA GLU A 39 -7.13 5.70 -6.97
C GLU A 39 -6.71 4.24 -6.66
N ALA A 40 -7.22 3.66 -5.57
CA ALA A 40 -6.93 2.27 -5.22
C ALA A 40 -7.41 1.28 -6.28
N LEU A 41 -8.60 1.48 -6.86
CA LEU A 41 -9.12 0.64 -7.93
C LEU A 41 -8.27 0.75 -9.21
N GLU A 42 -7.87 1.96 -9.61
CA GLU A 42 -7.01 2.16 -10.77
C GLU A 42 -5.64 1.51 -10.58
N ARG A 43 -5.05 1.65 -9.39
CA ARG A 43 -3.77 1.00 -9.04
C ARG A 43 -3.89 -0.51 -9.00
N ALA A 44 -4.96 -1.06 -8.41
CA ALA A 44 -5.17 -2.52 -8.32
C ALA A 44 -5.41 -3.18 -9.68
N LYS A 45 -6.02 -2.46 -10.65
CA LYS A 45 -6.16 -2.93 -12.03
C LYS A 45 -4.79 -3.02 -12.73
N ALA A 46 -3.90 -2.07 -12.47
CA ALA A 46 -2.57 -2.00 -13.09
C ALA A 46 -1.54 -2.94 -12.42
N ASP A 47 -1.59 -3.06 -11.10
CA ASP A 47 -0.63 -3.79 -10.28
C ASP A 47 -1.33 -4.36 -9.05
N ARG A 48 -1.78 -5.61 -9.14
CA ARG A 48 -2.57 -6.26 -8.08
C ARG A 48 -1.65 -6.63 -6.89
N PRO A 49 -1.90 -6.09 -5.67
CA PRO A 49 -1.22 -6.54 -4.46
C PRO A 49 -1.69 -7.95 -4.05
N ASP A 50 -0.92 -8.61 -3.18
CA ASP A 50 -1.29 -9.88 -2.55
C ASP A 50 -2.38 -9.67 -1.48
#